data_AF-A0A379TU10-F1
#
_entry.id   AF-A0A379TU10-F1
#
_cell.length_a   1.000
_cell.length_b   1.000
_cell.length_c   1.000
_cell.angle_alpha   90.00
_cell.angle_beta   90.00
_cell.angle_gamma   90.00
#
_symmetry.space_group_name_H-M   'P 1'
#
loop_
_entity.id
_entity.type
_entity.pdbx_description
1 polymer ?
#
loop_
_entity_poly.entity_id
_entity_poly.type
_entity_poly.pdbx_seq_one_letter_code
_entity_poly.pdbx_strand_id
1 'polypeptide(L)' 'MHPCISYLLHTYTPLVDFKGTNAGFLNELNQDYNGYHKNKMFIDVILERIYLAHEHSLHIGKNECSRNILLT' A
#
# COMPACT_ATOMS: atom_id res chain seq x y z
N MET A 1 -1.46 -4.66 -2.05
CA MET A 1 -0.60 -5.64 -1.34
C MET A 1 -1.41 -6.21 -0.16
N HIS A 2 -1.26 -7.48 0.19
CA HIS A 2 -1.96 -8.06 1.34
C HIS A 2 -1.50 -7.39 2.66
N PRO A 3 -2.38 -7.04 3.61
CA PRO A 3 -2.02 -6.29 4.82
C PRO A 3 -0.88 -6.92 5.62
N CYS A 4 -0.90 -8.23 5.83
CA CYS A 4 0.18 -8.92 6.54
C CYS A 4 1.55 -8.85 5.84
N ILE A 5 1.56 -8.78 4.50
CA ILE A 5 2.82 -8.64 3.73
C ILE A 5 3.35 -7.22 3.94
N SER A 6 2.52 -6.19 3.75
CA SER A 6 2.91 -4.80 4.00
C SER A 6 3.39 -4.58 5.43
N TYR A 7 2.68 -5.16 6.41
CA TYR A 7 3.03 -5.10 7.82
C TYR A 7 4.42 -5.69 8.08
N LEU A 8 4.67 -6.91 7.59
CA LEU A 8 5.93 -7.60 7.82
C LEU A 8 7.12 -6.90 7.15
N LEU A 9 6.91 -6.35 5.95
CA LEU A 9 7.96 -5.68 5.19
C LEU A 9 8.32 -4.31 5.76
N HIS A 10 7.34 -3.52 6.21
CA HIS A 10 7.52 -2.08 6.40
C HIS A 10 7.31 -1.60 7.84
N THR A 11 6.62 -2.34 8.70
CA THR A 11 6.22 -1.82 10.02
C THR A 11 6.42 -2.78 11.19
N TYR A 12 6.71 -4.06 10.94
CA TYR A 12 6.89 -5.05 11.99
C TYR A 12 8.03 -4.69 12.96
N THR A 13 7.71 -4.71 14.25
CA THR A 13 8.70 -4.63 15.33
C THR A 13 8.66 -5.91 16.17
N PRO A 14 9.81 -6.58 16.43
CA PRO A 14 9.84 -7.82 17.20
C PRO A 14 9.72 -7.62 18.71
N LEU A 15 9.79 -6.39 19.20
CA LEU A 15 9.72 -6.06 20.62
C LEU A 15 8.32 -6.33 21.20
N VAL A 16 8.25 -7.06 22.31
CA VAL A 16 6.99 -7.47 22.96
C VAL A 16 6.15 -6.26 23.38
N ASP A 17 6.80 -5.21 23.89
CA ASP A 17 6.12 -3.97 24.32
C ASP A 17 5.44 -3.23 23.15
N PHE A 18 5.84 -3.50 21.91
CA PHE A 18 5.28 -2.90 20.70
C PHE A 18 4.03 -3.63 20.18
N LYS A 19 3.53 -4.64 20.90
CA LYS A 19 2.34 -5.41 20.49
C LYS A 19 1.13 -4.51 20.17
N GLY A 20 0.90 -3.46 20.97
CA GLY A 20 -0.17 -2.49 20.73
C GLY A 20 0.03 -1.71 19.45
N THR A 21 1.24 -1.16 19.23
CA THR A 21 1.60 -0.42 18.02
C THR A 21 1.54 -1.29 16.76
N ASN A 22 2.06 -2.51 16.83
CA ASN A 22 1.98 -3.50 15.77
C ASN A 22 0.53 -3.80 15.35
N ALA A 23 -0.36 -3.96 16.33
CA ALA A 23 -1.78 -4.16 16.06
C ALA A 23 -2.43 -2.91 15.43
N GLY A 24 -2.01 -1.71 15.84
CA GLY A 24 -2.41 -0.44 15.24
C GLY A 24 -2.07 -0.37 13.75
N PHE A 25 -0.80 -0.61 13.38
CA PHE A 25 -0.38 -0.63 11.98
C PHE A 25 -1.14 -1.67 11.15
N LEU A 26 -1.32 -2.89 11.67
CA LEU A 26 -2.05 -3.92 10.95
C LEU A 26 -3.53 -3.56 10.76
N ASN A 27 -4.14 -2.89 11.74
CA ASN A 27 -5.52 -2.42 11.63
C ASN A 27 -5.66 -1.33 10.55
N GLU A 28 -4.75 -0.36 10.49
CA GLU A 28 -4.72 0.65 9.43
C GLU A 28 -4.58 0.02 8.05
N LEU A 29 -3.62 -0.91 7.88
CA LEU A 29 -3.42 -1.63 6.62
C LEU A 29 -4.66 -2.45 6.21
N ASN A 30 -5.37 -3.05 7.18
CA ASN A 30 -6.62 -3.76 6.93
C ASN A 30 -7.74 -2.81 6.50
N GLN A 31 -7.85 -1.62 7.11
CA GLN A 31 -8.84 -0.62 6.72
C GLN A 31 -8.65 -0.16 5.29
N ASP A 32 -7.41 0.15 4.89
CA ASP A 32 -7.09 0.53 3.50
C ASP A 32 -7.39 -0.60 2.51
N TYR A 33 -6.98 -1.83 2.84
CA TYR A 33 -7.24 -2.99 1.98
C TYR A 33 -8.74 -3.26 1.81
N ASN A 34 -9.51 -3.20 2.88
CA ASN A 34 -10.96 -3.37 2.83
C ASN A 34 -11.65 -2.21 2.10
N GLY A 35 -11.19 -0.98 2.31
CA GLY A 35 -11.67 0.21 1.61
C GLY A 35 -11.45 0.13 0.11
N TYR A 36 -10.26 -0.35 -0.31
CA TYR A 36 -9.96 -0.66 -1.70
C TYR A 36 -10.92 -1.70 -2.27
N HIS A 37 -11.09 -2.86 -1.61
CA HIS A 37 -11.95 -3.93 -2.11
C HIS A 37 -13.42 -3.55 -2.17
N LYS A 38 -13.91 -2.74 -1.23
CA LYS A 38 -15.28 -2.21 -1.24
C LYS A 38 -15.56 -1.31 -2.44
N ASN A 39 -14.55 -0.59 -2.94
CA ASN A 39 -14.67 0.36 -4.04
C ASN A 39 -13.88 -0.06 -5.29
N LYS A 40 -13.47 -1.33 -5.38
CA LYS A 40 -12.50 -1.83 -6.36
C LYS A 40 -12.86 -1.47 -7.79
N MET A 41 -14.14 -1.61 -8.16
CA MET A 41 -14.64 -1.29 -9.50
C MET A 41 -14.39 0.18 -9.90
N PHE A 42 -14.47 1.12 -8.96
CA PHE A 42 -14.24 2.54 -9.24
C PHE A 42 -12.75 2.89 -9.23
N ILE A 43 -12.01 2.33 -8.27
CA ILE A 43 -10.58 2.59 -8.12
C ILE A 43 -9.81 2.01 -9.32
N ASP A 44 -10.14 0.79 -9.76
CA ASP A 44 -9.41 0.13 -10.85
C ASP A 44 -9.54 0.88 -12.18
N VAL A 45 -10.70 1.51 -12.46
CA VAL A 45 -10.88 2.35 -13.67
C VAL A 45 -9.96 3.57 -13.64
N ILE A 46 -9.72 4.15 -12.46
CA ILE A 46 -8.80 5.28 -12.30
C ILE A 46 -7.35 4.79 -12.45
N LEU A 47 -7.01 3.66 -11.83
CA LEU A 47 -5.67 3.07 -11.91
C LEU A 47 -5.31 2.66 -13.34
N GLU A 48 -6.25 2.11 -14.10
CA GLU A 48 -6.06 1.76 -15.52
C GLU A 48 -5.70 3.00 -16.36
N ARG A 49 -6.45 4.10 -16.18
CA ARG A 49 -6.16 5.37 -16.86
C ARG A 49 -4.76 5.89 -16.54
N ILE A 50 -4.37 5.83 -15.26
CA ILE A 50 -3.05 6.26 -14.81
C ILE A 50 -1.97 5.35 -15.41
N TYR A 51 -2.14 4.04 -15.34
CA TYR A 51 -1.22 3.04 -15.86
C TYR A 51 -0.96 3.22 -17.37
N LEU A 52 -2.03 3.37 -18.17
CA LEU A 52 -1.93 3.58 -19.61
C LEU A 52 -1.24 4.91 -19.96
N ALA A 53 -1.42 5.94 -19.12
CA ALA A 53 -0.79 7.25 -19.31
C ALA A 53 0.69 7.30 -18.86
N HIS A 54 1.16 6.31 -18.10
CA HIS A 54 2.52 6.29 -17.51
C HIS A 54 3.28 5.03 -17.91
N GLU A 55 3.38 4.80 -19.23
CA GLU A 55 4.21 3.73 -19.80
C GLU A 55 3.91 2.33 -19.24
N HIS A 56 2.63 2.03 -18.97
CA HIS A 56 2.22 0.75 -18.41
C HIS A 56 2.88 0.48 -17.06
N SER A 57 2.95 1.51 -16.21
CA SER A 57 3.50 1.41 -14.85
C SER A 57 2.77 2.33 -13.88
N LEU A 58 2.73 1.92 -12.61
CA LEU A 58 2.35 2.79 -11.49
C LEU A 58 3.57 3.20 -10.64
N HIS A 59 4.79 2.83 -11.06
CA HIS A 59 6.03 3.38 -10.52
C HIS A 59 6.24 4.81 -11.04
N ILE A 60 5.42 5.72 -10.56
CA ILE A 60 5.36 7.11 -11.02
C ILE A 60 6.18 7.98 -10.07
N GLY A 61 6.99 8.87 -10.62
CA GLY A 61 7.78 9.85 -9.87
C GLY A 61 7.40 11.29 -10.22
N LYS A 62 7.86 12.24 -9.41
CA LYS A 62 7.78 13.68 -9.70
C LYS A 62 9.10 14.34 -9.27
N ASN A 63 9.67 15.18 -10.13
CA ASN A 63 10.96 15.85 -9.89
C ASN A 63 12.05 14.84 -9.45
N GLU A 64 12.20 13.76 -10.23
CA GLU A 64 13.19 12.70 -10.00
C GLU A 64 13.01 11.90 -8.69
N CYS A 65 11.93 12.13 -7.94
CA CYS A 65 11.63 11.42 -6.70
C CYS A 65 10.44 10.47 -6.87
N SER A 66 10.57 9.21 -6.41
CA SER A 66 9.44 8.28 -6.30
C SER A 66 9.53 7.44 -5.03
N ARG A 67 8.37 7.14 -4.45
CA ARG A 67 8.18 6.13 -3.40
C ARG A 67 7.10 5.12 -3.77
N ASN A 68 6.70 5.08 -5.05
CA ASN A 68 5.69 4.16 -5.57
C ASN A 68 6.26 2.76 -5.91
N ILE A 69 7.44 2.43 -5.37
CA ILE A 69 8.00 1.08 -5.42
C ILE A 69 7.35 0.20 -4.35
N LEU A 70 7.36 -1.12 -4.55
CA LEU A 70 6.77 -2.06 -3.60
C LEU A 70 7.60 -2.21 -2.31
N LEU A 71 8.93 -2.20 -2.45
CA LEU A 71 9.96 -2.29 -1.41
C LEU A 71 11.29 -1.79 -2.01
N THR A 72 12.19 -1.24 -1.19
CA THR A 72 13.61 -1.01 -1.50
C THR A 72 14.50 -1.49 -0.37
#